data_AF-A0A931ABN9-F1
#
_entry.id   AF-A0A931ABN9-F1
#
_cell.length_a   1.000
_cell.length_b   1.000
_cell.length_c   1.000
_cell.angle_alpha   90.00
_cell.angle_beta   90.00
_cell.angle_gamma   90.00
#
_symmetry.space_group_name_H-M   'P 1'
#
loop_
_entity.id
_entity.type
_entity.pdbx_description
1 polymer ?
#
loop_
_entity_poly.entity_id
_entity_poly.type
_entity_poly.pdbx_seq_one_letter_code
_entity_poly.pdbx_strand_id
1 'polypeptide(L)'
;MVSSPAERVLRADVAFWAKRGGLLFKQARHAASLNQKALASVSGTSRTTLSAYEHGRKSPTLETAGRILDAAGFRLVLEPKVQFTALVRDGRTFHVPDRLPRLPVAAALRAVRLRERSYDLGDRAERRAAYALLLIEGGPEELLGHVDGVLLAELWDELELPPDIRAEWEPLVEEARHGAGVGN
;
A
#
# COMPACT_ATOMS: atom_id res chain seq x y z
N MET A 1 -20.99 -21.16 15.83
CA MET A 1 -19.73 -20.41 15.99
C MET A 1 -19.91 -19.09 15.23
N VAL A 2 -20.10 -17.97 15.93
CA VAL A 2 -20.34 -16.66 15.30
C VAL A 2 -18.98 -16.05 14.98
N SER A 3 -18.70 -15.74 13.72
CA SER A 3 -17.43 -15.15 13.29
C SER A 3 -17.14 -13.82 13.99
N SER A 4 -15.89 -13.63 14.38
CA SER A 4 -15.40 -12.40 15.02
C SER A 4 -15.60 -11.17 14.10
N PRO A 5 -15.80 -9.95 14.64
CA PRO A 5 -15.81 -8.72 13.85
C PRO A 5 -14.60 -8.60 12.89
N ALA A 6 -13.40 -9.00 13.33
CA ALA A 6 -12.20 -8.97 12.50
C ALA A 6 -12.28 -9.94 11.31
N GLU A 7 -12.81 -11.15 11.51
CA GLU A 7 -13.01 -12.14 10.44
C GLU A 7 -14.01 -11.67 9.39
N ARG A 8 -15.05 -10.91 9.81
CA ARG A 8 -16.04 -10.35 8.88
C ARG A 8 -15.44 -9.25 8.01
N VAL A 9 -14.63 -8.37 8.59
CA VAL A 9 -13.90 -7.34 7.84
C VAL A 9 -12.93 -7.97 6.85
N LEU A 10 -12.16 -8.98 7.28
CA LEU A 10 -11.24 -9.69 6.41
C LEU A 10 -11.96 -10.38 5.24
N ARG A 11 -13.10 -11.04 5.50
CA ARG A 11 -13.92 -11.66 4.44
C ARG A 11 -14.49 -10.63 3.45
N ALA A 12 -14.91 -9.46 3.93
CA ALA A 12 -15.40 -8.39 3.07
C ALA A 12 -14.29 -7.84 2.15
N ASP A 13 -13.08 -7.64 2.69
CA ASP A 13 -11.91 -7.21 1.91
C ASP A 13 -11.47 -8.26 0.89
N VAL A 14 -11.42 -9.53 1.27
CA VAL A 14 -11.15 -10.65 0.34
C VAL A 14 -12.19 -10.69 -0.78
N ALA A 15 -13.48 -10.57 -0.46
CA ALA A 15 -14.55 -10.57 -1.46
C ALA A 15 -14.50 -9.34 -2.38
N PHE A 16 -14.07 -8.19 -1.87
CA PHE A 16 -13.89 -6.95 -2.63
C PHE A 16 -12.82 -7.11 -3.70
N TRP A 17 -11.62 -7.60 -3.33
CA TRP A 17 -10.52 -7.81 -4.25
C TRP A 17 -10.78 -8.97 -5.23
N ALA A 18 -11.41 -10.05 -4.78
CA ALA A 18 -11.81 -11.16 -5.65
C ALA A 18 -12.77 -10.71 -6.78
N LYS A 19 -13.71 -9.80 -6.49
CA LYS A 19 -14.62 -9.23 -7.50
C LYS A 19 -13.97 -8.21 -8.42
N ARG A 20 -12.85 -7.62 -8.01
CA ARG A 20 -12.15 -6.55 -8.73
C ARG A 20 -10.89 -6.99 -9.44
N GLY A 21 -10.47 -8.26 -9.35
CA GLY A 21 -9.28 -8.77 -10.04
C GLY A 21 -9.25 -8.47 -11.55
N GLY A 22 -10.42 -8.48 -12.22
CA GLY A 22 -10.54 -8.08 -13.63
C GLY A 22 -10.26 -6.60 -13.92
N LEU A 23 -10.41 -5.72 -12.93
CA LEU A 23 -10.08 -4.30 -13.06
C LEU A 23 -8.58 -4.08 -13.26
N LEU A 24 -7.72 -4.98 -12.77
CA LEU A 24 -6.27 -4.88 -12.95
C LEU A 24 -5.90 -4.94 -14.44
N PHE A 25 -6.55 -5.82 -15.22
CA PHE A 25 -6.32 -5.87 -16.66
C PHE A 25 -6.79 -4.61 -17.36
N LYS A 26 -7.97 -4.10 -16.97
CA LYS A 26 -8.50 -2.85 -17.51
C LYS A 26 -7.55 -1.69 -17.21
N GLN A 27 -7.08 -1.56 -15.97
CA GLN A 27 -6.15 -0.52 -15.54
C GLN A 27 -4.81 -0.61 -16.26
N ALA A 28 -4.18 -1.79 -16.27
CA ALA A 28 -2.91 -2.02 -16.97
C ALA A 28 -3.03 -1.67 -18.46
N ARG A 29 -4.12 -2.09 -19.09
CA ARG A 29 -4.42 -1.77 -20.48
C ARG A 29 -4.52 -0.27 -20.73
N HIS A 30 -5.21 0.47 -19.86
CA HIS A 30 -5.33 1.93 -20.00
C HIS A 30 -4.01 2.66 -19.76
N ALA A 31 -3.20 2.22 -18.79
CA ALA A 31 -1.86 2.75 -18.56
C ALA A 31 -0.93 2.53 -19.76
N ALA A 32 -1.06 1.39 -20.43
CA ALA A 32 -0.35 1.09 -21.68
C ALA A 32 -0.97 1.75 -22.93
N SER A 33 -2.05 2.54 -22.79
CA SER A 33 -2.80 3.14 -23.90
C SER A 33 -3.29 2.13 -24.95
N LEU A 34 -3.57 0.89 -24.53
CA LEU A 34 -4.05 -0.18 -25.41
C LEU A 34 -5.58 -0.27 -25.41
N ASN A 35 -6.15 -0.71 -26.53
CA ASN A 35 -7.54 -1.18 -26.56
C ASN A 35 -7.59 -2.71 -26.35
N GLN A 36 -8.78 -3.27 -26.10
CA GLN A 36 -8.93 -4.71 -25.80
C GLN A 36 -8.40 -5.61 -26.92
N LYS A 37 -8.52 -5.21 -28.19
CA LYS A 37 -8.03 -6.00 -29.33
C LYS A 37 -6.50 -6.02 -29.34
N ALA A 38 -5.86 -4.88 -29.11
CA ALA A 38 -4.40 -4.75 -29.08
C ALA A 38 -3.79 -5.58 -27.93
N LEU A 39 -4.29 -5.41 -26.70
CA LEU A 39 -3.79 -6.18 -25.57
C LEU A 39 -4.05 -7.68 -25.74
N ALA A 40 -5.22 -8.08 -26.24
CA ALA A 40 -5.53 -9.48 -26.49
C ALA A 40 -4.54 -10.11 -27.50
N SER A 41 -4.20 -9.37 -28.56
CA SER A 41 -3.23 -9.82 -29.57
C SER A 41 -1.84 -10.05 -28.97
N VAL A 42 -1.30 -9.07 -28.24
CA VAL A 42 0.06 -9.15 -27.67
C VAL A 42 0.13 -10.19 -26.55
N SER A 43 -0.92 -10.29 -25.74
CA SER A 43 -1.00 -11.27 -24.66
C SER A 43 -1.50 -12.65 -25.10
N GLY A 44 -1.61 -12.94 -26.40
CA GLY A 44 -2.02 -14.23 -26.95
C GLY A 44 -3.34 -14.77 -26.37
N THR A 45 -4.36 -13.91 -26.25
CA THR A 45 -5.73 -14.26 -25.87
C THR A 45 -6.73 -13.69 -26.88
N SER A 46 -8.00 -14.06 -26.78
CA SER A 46 -9.03 -13.47 -27.63
C SER A 46 -9.58 -12.18 -27.01
N ARG A 47 -9.99 -11.20 -27.83
CA ARG A 47 -10.67 -9.98 -27.36
C ARG A 47 -11.90 -10.33 -26.49
N THR A 48 -12.66 -11.34 -26.88
CA THR A 48 -13.85 -11.80 -26.14
C THR A 48 -13.47 -12.39 -24.78
N THR A 49 -12.38 -13.17 -24.73
CA THR A 49 -11.84 -13.74 -23.48
C THR A 49 -11.33 -12.63 -22.55
N LEU A 50 -10.55 -11.68 -23.08
CA LEU A 50 -10.06 -10.53 -22.31
C LEU A 50 -11.21 -9.69 -21.76
N SER A 51 -12.24 -9.42 -22.57
CA SER A 51 -13.44 -8.73 -22.11
C SER A 51 -14.17 -9.50 -21.00
N ALA A 52 -14.29 -10.82 -21.12
CA ALA A 52 -14.88 -11.64 -20.06
C ALA A 52 -14.09 -11.56 -18.74
N TYR A 53 -12.75 -11.50 -18.80
CA TYR A 53 -11.91 -11.28 -17.63
C TYR A 53 -12.08 -9.87 -17.04
N GLU A 54 -12.02 -8.82 -17.86
CA GLU A 54 -12.17 -7.43 -17.39
C GLU A 54 -13.51 -7.17 -16.67
N HIS A 55 -14.55 -7.91 -17.04
CA HIS A 55 -15.89 -7.82 -16.44
C HIS A 55 -16.15 -8.89 -15.37
N GLY A 56 -15.15 -9.69 -14.97
CA GLY A 56 -15.27 -10.72 -13.93
C GLY A 56 -16.20 -11.89 -14.29
N ARG A 57 -16.52 -12.09 -15.58
CA ARG A 57 -17.36 -13.21 -16.05
C ARG A 57 -16.57 -14.52 -16.16
N LYS A 58 -15.24 -14.43 -16.26
CA LYS A 58 -14.30 -15.56 -16.21
C LYS A 58 -13.14 -15.19 -15.29
N SER A 59 -12.51 -16.20 -14.70
CA SER A 59 -11.27 -16.05 -13.95
C SER A 59 -10.10 -16.59 -14.77
N PRO A 60 -9.03 -15.81 -14.98
CA PRO A 60 -7.80 -16.30 -15.63
C PRO A 60 -7.03 -17.24 -14.70
N THR A 61 -6.19 -18.11 -15.26
CA THR A 61 -5.13 -18.76 -14.48
C THR A 61 -4.07 -17.73 -14.08
N LEU A 62 -3.25 -18.03 -13.05
CA LEU A 62 -2.12 -17.16 -12.67
C LEU A 62 -1.16 -16.91 -13.83
N GLU A 63 -0.85 -17.96 -14.60
CA GLU A 63 -0.04 -17.86 -15.83
C GLU A 63 -0.65 -16.88 -16.84
N THR A 64 -1.96 -17.01 -17.10
CA THR A 64 -2.67 -16.12 -18.02
C THR A 64 -2.67 -14.67 -17.50
N ALA A 65 -2.90 -14.48 -16.20
CA ALA A 65 -2.89 -13.16 -15.59
C ALA A 65 -1.51 -12.50 -15.67
N GLY A 66 -0.46 -13.24 -15.34
CA GLY A 66 0.93 -12.79 -15.44
C GLY A 66 1.28 -12.36 -16.87
N ARG A 67 0.94 -13.17 -17.87
CA ARG A 67 1.18 -12.85 -19.29
C ARG A 67 0.41 -11.62 -19.78
N ILE A 68 -0.86 -11.47 -19.38
CA ILE A 68 -1.67 -10.29 -19.76
C ILE A 68 -1.09 -9.01 -19.16
N LEU A 69 -0.70 -9.05 -17.88
CA LEU A 69 -0.10 -7.91 -17.20
C LEU A 69 1.27 -7.57 -17.80
N ASP A 70 2.10 -8.58 -18.08
CA ASP A 70 3.42 -8.39 -18.69
C ASP A 70 3.34 -7.76 -20.08
N ALA A 71 2.40 -8.21 -20.91
CA ALA A 71 2.12 -7.61 -22.21
C ALA A 71 1.68 -6.14 -22.13
N ALA A 72 1.19 -5.69 -20.97
CA ALA A 72 0.83 -4.30 -20.70
C ALA A 72 1.93 -3.53 -19.94
N GLY A 73 3.10 -4.13 -19.72
CA GLY A 73 4.24 -3.50 -19.03
C GLY A 73 4.20 -3.61 -17.50
N PHE A 74 3.39 -4.52 -16.95
CA PHE A 74 3.24 -4.73 -15.50
C PHE A 74 3.69 -6.13 -15.09
N ARG A 75 4.24 -6.27 -13.88
CA ARG A 75 4.54 -7.58 -13.29
C ARG A 75 3.43 -7.97 -12.32
N LEU A 76 3.04 -9.25 -12.35
CA LEU A 76 2.22 -9.83 -11.29
C LEU A 76 3.14 -10.16 -10.12
N VAL A 77 3.04 -9.41 -9.03
CA VAL A 77 3.88 -9.55 -7.85
C VAL A 77 3.03 -9.82 -6.61
N LEU A 78 3.63 -10.48 -5.61
CA LEU A 78 3.06 -10.59 -4.27
C LEU A 78 3.38 -9.29 -3.52
N GLU A 79 2.34 -8.63 -3.02
CA GLU A 79 2.50 -7.47 -2.14
C GLU A 79 1.97 -7.78 -0.72
N PRO A 80 2.79 -7.55 0.31
CA PRO A 80 2.34 -7.69 1.69
C PRO A 80 1.26 -6.66 2.02
N LYS A 81 0.15 -7.09 2.62
CA LYS A 81 -0.83 -6.16 3.21
C LYS A 81 -0.26 -5.53 4.47
N VAL A 82 -0.39 -4.22 4.64
CA VAL A 82 -0.05 -3.53 5.89
C VAL A 82 -1.30 -3.51 6.77
N GLN A 83 -1.17 -3.98 8.00
CA GLN A 83 -2.22 -3.96 9.02
C GLN A 83 -1.80 -3.03 10.15
N PHE A 84 -2.77 -2.37 10.79
CA PHE A 84 -2.50 -1.44 11.88
C PHE A 84 -3.11 -1.94 13.18
N THR A 85 -2.34 -1.81 14.26
CA THR A 85 -2.81 -1.95 15.63
C THR A 85 -3.07 -0.57 16.20
N ALA A 86 -4.25 -0.34 16.77
CA ALA A 86 -4.55 0.88 17.51
C ALA A 86 -4.14 0.70 18.97
N LEU A 87 -3.31 1.61 19.48
CA LEU A 87 -2.82 1.62 20.85
C LEU A 87 -3.31 2.89 21.55
N VAL A 88 -3.62 2.77 22.84
CA VAL A 88 -4.04 3.91 23.68
C VAL A 88 -3.02 4.09 24.79
N ARG A 89 -2.50 5.31 24.93
CA ARG A 89 -1.59 5.72 26.01
C ARG A 89 -1.98 7.12 26.47
N ASP A 90 -2.10 7.33 27.78
CA ASP A 90 -2.53 8.60 28.38
C ASP A 90 -3.77 9.24 27.74
N GLY A 91 -4.74 8.39 27.34
CA GLY A 91 -5.98 8.81 26.69
C GLY A 91 -5.85 9.21 25.21
N ARG A 92 -4.67 9.08 24.61
CA ARG A 92 -4.42 9.33 23.17
C ARG A 92 -4.31 8.01 22.42
N THR A 93 -4.93 7.96 21.24
CA THR A 93 -4.87 6.81 20.34
C THR A 93 -3.84 7.09 19.24
N PHE A 94 -2.95 6.13 18.99
CA PHE A 94 -2.05 6.13 17.84
C PHE A 94 -2.03 4.74 17.18
N HIS A 95 -1.46 4.67 15.98
CA HIS A 95 -1.49 3.47 15.16
C HIS A 95 -0.08 3.02 14.80
N VAL A 96 0.20 1.75 14.98
CA VAL A 96 1.48 1.13 14.60
C VAL A 96 1.21 0.07 13.54
N PRO A 97 1.86 0.14 12.36
CA PRO A 97 1.71 -0.89 11.35
C PRO A 97 2.48 -2.17 11.73
N ASP A 98 2.11 -3.30 11.14
CA ASP A 98 2.84 -4.57 11.25
C ASP A 98 4.09 -4.63 10.35
N ARG A 99 4.25 -3.63 9.46
CA ARG A 99 5.40 -3.44 8.57
C ARG A 99 5.48 -2.01 8.09
N LEU A 100 6.69 -1.52 7.82
CA LEU A 100 6.83 -0.18 7.28
C LEU A 100 6.24 -0.08 5.86
N PRO A 101 5.33 0.88 5.61
CA PRO A 101 4.74 1.08 4.29
C PRO A 101 5.78 1.54 3.26
N ARG A 102 5.57 1.22 1.98
CA ARG A 102 6.38 1.75 0.87
C ARG A 102 5.50 2.53 -0.09
N LEU A 103 5.91 3.75 -0.41
CA LEU A 103 5.17 4.64 -1.26
C LEU A 103 5.85 4.79 -2.62
N PRO A 104 5.08 5.03 -3.70
CA PRO A 104 5.65 5.58 -4.93
C PRO A 104 6.42 6.87 -4.64
N VAL A 105 7.56 7.08 -5.30
CA VAL A 105 8.46 8.23 -5.05
C VAL A 105 7.71 9.56 -5.03
N ALA A 106 6.82 9.78 -6.00
CA ALA A 106 6.02 11.00 -6.07
C ALA A 106 5.09 11.18 -4.86
N ALA A 107 4.54 10.11 -4.30
CA ALA A 107 3.71 10.17 -3.10
C ALA A 107 4.54 10.35 -1.82
N ALA A 108 5.75 9.80 -1.78
CA ALA A 108 6.68 9.93 -0.66
C ALA A 108 7.25 11.35 -0.50
N LEU A 109 7.37 12.09 -1.62
CA LEU A 109 8.03 13.41 -1.68
C LEU A 109 7.10 14.55 -2.07
N ARG A 110 5.78 14.35 -2.07
CA ARG A 110 4.80 15.40 -2.42
C ARG A 110 4.60 16.39 -1.28
N ALA A 111 4.11 17.58 -1.64
CA ALA A 111 3.45 18.45 -0.67
C ALA A 111 2.12 17.82 -0.19
N VAL A 112 1.89 17.89 1.12
CA VAL A 112 0.69 17.38 1.80
C VAL A 112 0.11 18.45 2.70
N ARG A 113 -1.20 18.42 2.91
CA ARG A 113 -1.86 19.24 3.91
C ARG A 113 -2.24 18.34 5.08
N LEU A 114 -1.59 18.53 6.22
CA LEU A 114 -1.89 17.83 7.45
C LEU A 114 -2.51 18.84 8.41
N ARG A 115 -3.77 18.58 8.78
CA ARG A 115 -4.56 19.50 9.60
C ARG A 115 -4.65 20.84 8.84
N GLU A 116 -4.28 21.95 9.48
CA GLU A 116 -4.35 23.29 8.86
C GLU A 116 -3.05 23.74 8.20
N ARG A 117 -1.99 22.91 8.22
CA ARG A 117 -0.66 23.26 7.73
C ARG A 117 -0.25 22.41 6.53
N SER A 118 0.46 23.04 5.60
CA SER A 118 1.10 22.36 4.48
C SER A 118 2.54 22.00 4.82
N TYR A 119 2.96 20.83 4.36
CA TYR A 119 4.31 20.29 4.50
C TYR A 119 4.77 19.78 3.14
N ASP A 120 5.95 20.19 2.70
CA ASP A 120 6.66 19.56 1.59
C ASP A 120 7.43 18.35 2.10
N LEU A 121 6.98 17.13 1.77
CA LEU A 121 7.70 15.92 2.18
C LEU A 121 9.03 15.72 1.43
N GLY A 122 9.27 16.47 0.36
CA GLY A 122 10.57 16.56 -0.30
C GLY A 122 11.61 17.27 0.57
N ASP A 123 11.19 18.27 1.35
CA ASP A 123 12.04 18.94 2.33
C ASP A 123 12.22 18.06 3.58
N ARG A 124 13.47 17.84 3.99
CA ARG A 124 13.79 16.90 5.07
C ARG A 124 13.29 17.39 6.43
N ALA A 125 13.37 18.69 6.70
CA ALA A 125 12.95 19.26 7.98
C ALA A 125 11.42 19.26 8.10
N GLU A 126 10.72 19.63 7.02
CA GLU A 126 9.27 19.56 6.95
C GLU A 126 8.76 18.11 7.00
N ARG A 127 9.42 17.18 6.29
CA ARG A 127 9.13 15.74 6.38
C ARG A 127 9.28 15.22 7.80
N ARG A 128 10.37 15.57 8.51
CA ARG A 128 10.57 15.19 9.92
C ARG A 128 9.41 15.64 10.80
N ALA A 129 9.00 16.91 10.68
CA ALA A 129 7.87 17.45 11.42
C ALA A 129 6.53 16.79 11.06
N ALA A 130 6.30 16.53 9.77
CA ALA A 130 5.11 15.85 9.29
C ALA A 130 5.03 14.41 9.78
N TYR A 131 6.15 13.67 9.76
CA TYR A 131 6.21 12.29 10.22
C TYR A 131 5.99 12.19 11.73
N ALA A 132 6.61 13.06 12.53
CA ALA A 132 6.34 13.11 13.96
C ALA A 132 4.83 13.31 14.23
N LEU A 133 4.20 14.27 13.57
CA LEU A 133 2.76 14.53 13.70
C LEU A 133 1.91 13.30 13.31
N LEU A 134 2.25 12.66 12.19
CA LEU A 134 1.54 11.46 11.70
C LEU A 134 1.70 10.26 12.64
N LEU A 135 2.86 10.05 13.22
CA LEU A 135 3.10 8.94 14.15
C LEU A 135 2.37 9.15 15.48
N ILE A 136 2.20 10.40 15.92
CA ILE A 136 1.54 10.74 17.18
C ILE A 136 0.01 10.72 17.03
N GLU A 137 -0.51 11.23 15.92
CA GLU A 137 -1.94 11.55 15.78
C GLU A 137 -2.58 11.01 14.49
N GLY A 138 -1.78 10.54 13.53
CA GLY A 138 -2.26 10.12 12.22
C GLY A 138 -3.02 8.80 12.26
N GLY A 139 -4.09 8.72 11.46
CA GLY A 139 -4.83 7.48 11.25
C GLY A 139 -4.14 6.54 10.25
N PRO A 140 -4.60 5.27 10.13
CA PRO A 140 -4.04 4.30 9.18
C PRO A 140 -4.00 4.78 7.73
N GLU A 141 -5.03 5.48 7.26
CA GLU A 141 -5.09 6.01 5.89
C GLU A 141 -4.06 7.12 5.65
N GLU A 142 -3.86 8.01 6.62
CA GLU A 142 -2.85 9.07 6.52
C GLU A 142 -1.43 8.47 6.57
N LEU A 143 -1.19 7.50 7.46
CA LEU A 143 0.08 6.79 7.55
C LEU A 143 0.42 6.08 6.23
N LEU A 144 -0.53 5.32 5.66
CA LEU A 144 -0.38 4.68 4.35
C LEU A 144 -0.28 5.67 3.18
N GLY A 145 -0.77 6.89 3.35
CA GLY A 145 -0.74 7.90 2.30
C GLY A 145 0.55 8.72 2.27
N HIS A 146 1.24 8.84 3.41
CA HIS A 146 2.23 9.90 3.61
C HIS A 146 3.56 9.44 4.22
N VAL A 147 3.59 8.32 4.95
CA VAL A 147 4.81 7.79 5.55
C VAL A 147 5.43 6.74 4.61
N ASP A 148 6.65 6.96 4.15
CA ASP A 148 7.47 5.94 3.48
C ASP A 148 8.47 5.36 4.49
N GLY A 149 8.56 4.04 4.53
CA GLY A 149 9.37 3.28 5.47
C GLY A 149 10.86 3.55 5.37
N VAL A 150 11.40 3.77 4.16
CA VAL A 150 12.83 4.07 3.99
C VAL A 150 13.13 5.46 4.53
N LEU A 151 12.28 6.43 4.20
CA LEU A 151 12.45 7.81 4.68
C LEU A 151 12.22 7.92 6.19
N LEU A 152 11.30 7.14 6.74
CA LEU A 152 11.09 7.07 8.19
C LEU A 152 12.30 6.46 8.89
N ALA A 153 12.80 5.32 8.39
CA ALA A 153 13.97 4.67 8.96
C ALA A 153 15.24 5.54 8.86
N GLU A 154 15.36 6.37 7.83
CA GLU A 154 16.44 7.36 7.71
C GLU A 154 16.31 8.49 8.75
N LEU A 155 15.08 8.97 9.00
CA LEU A 155 14.81 10.07 9.93
C LEU A 155 14.71 9.66 11.40
N TRP A 156 14.63 8.36 11.68
CA TRP A 156 14.16 7.82 12.96
C TRP A 156 14.89 8.38 14.19
N ASP A 157 16.22 8.48 14.12
CA ASP A 157 17.03 8.93 15.26
C ASP A 157 16.81 10.42 15.59
N GLU A 158 16.33 11.20 14.62
CA GLU A 158 16.06 12.64 14.75
C GLU A 158 14.59 12.96 15.05
N LEU A 159 13.71 11.96 15.05
CA LEU A 159 12.31 12.16 15.38
C LEU A 159 12.13 12.36 16.89
N GLU A 160 11.53 13.48 17.23
CA GLU A 160 11.12 13.81 18.59
C GLU A 160 9.71 13.23 18.81
N LEU A 161 9.68 12.02 19.38
CA LEU A 161 8.45 11.30 19.69
C LEU A 161 8.29 11.14 21.21
N PRO A 162 7.04 11.12 21.72
CA PRO A 162 6.76 10.63 23.06
C PRO A 162 7.39 9.24 23.30
N PRO A 163 8.00 8.97 24.48
CA PRO A 163 8.76 7.74 24.72
C PRO A 163 7.96 6.45 24.52
N ASP A 164 6.67 6.48 24.85
CA ASP A 164 5.72 5.39 24.67
C ASP A 164 5.46 5.09 23.19
N ILE A 165 5.26 6.12 22.37
CA ILE A 165 5.09 5.95 20.92
C ILE A 165 6.38 5.46 20.28
N ARG A 166 7.53 6.03 20.69
CA ARG A 166 8.84 5.61 20.21
C ARG A 166 9.07 4.12 20.50
N ALA A 167 8.81 3.68 21.73
CA ALA A 167 9.02 2.29 22.13
C ALA A 167 8.18 1.28 21.33
N GLU A 168 6.98 1.64 20.90
CA GLU A 168 6.11 0.74 20.11
C GLU A 168 6.52 0.66 18.63
N TRP A 169 7.11 1.74 18.09
CA TRP A 169 7.58 1.79 16.69
C TRP A 169 9.03 1.31 16.53
N GLU A 170 9.88 1.46 17.56
CA GLU A 170 11.31 1.13 17.53
C GLU A 170 11.59 -0.29 17.00
N PRO A 171 10.91 -1.37 17.47
CA PRO A 171 11.20 -2.72 17.00
C PRO A 171 10.99 -2.88 15.49
N LEU A 172 9.94 -2.23 14.96
CA LEU A 172 9.60 -2.28 13.55
C LEU A 172 10.63 -1.53 12.69
N VAL A 173 11.09 -0.36 13.15
CA VAL A 173 12.09 0.43 12.43
C VAL A 173 13.44 -0.27 12.43
N GLU A 174 13.84 -0.83 13.57
CA GLU A 174 15.08 -1.58 13.71
C GLU A 174 15.05 -2.89 12.89
N GLU A 175 13.92 -3.59 12.85
CA GLU A 175 13.71 -4.73 11.95
C GLU A 175 13.84 -4.30 10.48
N ALA A 176 13.28 -3.16 10.08
CA ALA A 176 13.40 -2.69 8.70
C ALA A 176 14.82 -2.25 8.32
N ARG A 177 15.61 -1.73 9.27
CA ARG A 177 17.01 -1.33 9.07
C ARG A 177 17.95 -2.54 8.93
N HIS A 178 17.68 -3.63 9.64
CA HIS A 178 18.58 -4.78 9.76
C HIS A 178 18.05 -6.07 9.11
N GLY A 179 16.77 -6.10 8.77
CA GLY A 179 16.13 -7.25 8.17
C GLY A 179 16.60 -7.49 6.75
N ALA A 180 16.89 -8.74 6.43
CA ALA A 180 16.89 -9.18 5.05
C ALA A 180 15.45 -9.03 4.55
N GLY A 181 15.18 -7.97 3.78
CA GLY A 181 13.87 -7.78 3.16
C GLY A 181 13.43 -9.11 2.55
N VAL A 182 12.16 -9.49 2.74
CA VAL A 182 11.62 -10.75 2.23
C VAL A 182 11.82 -10.74 0.71
N GLY A 183 12.93 -11.33 0.28
CA GLY A 183 13.29 -11.46 -1.12
C GLY A 183 12.30 -12.42 -1.75
N ASN A 184 11.73 -12.01 -2.87
CA ASN A 184 11.15 -12.98 -3.81
C ASN A 184 12.25 -13.90 -4.35
#